data_AF-H5TVZ9-F1
#
_entry.id   AF-H5TVZ9-F1
#
_cell.length_a   1.000
_cell.length_b   1.000
_cell.length_c   1.000
_cell.angle_alpha   90.00
_cell.angle_beta   90.00
_cell.angle_gamma   90.00
#
_symmetry.space_group_name_H-M   'P 1'
#
loop_
_entity.id
_entity.type
_entity.pdbx_description
1 polymer ?
#
loop_
_entity_poly.entity_id
_entity_poly.type
_entity_poly.pdbx_seq_one_letter_code
_entity_poly.pdbx_strand_id
1 'polypeptide(L)'
;MTRFEPFTPQGLAQLCIDRCADLPGIAVVGVDGAPAATPEILASEIVDGLRARGRAAAVVHTSDYLRPASLRLEYGRSDPESYRENWFDFAAIGREVIDAVQTHRRWLPRLWDPVRDRSFRDE
;
A
#
# COMPACT_ATOMS: atom_id res chain seq x y z
N MET A 1 21.81 14.99 -9.49
CA MET A 1 22.41 15.07 -8.14
C MET A 1 21.32 14.73 -7.13
N THR A 2 21.57 13.73 -6.29
CA THR A 2 20.67 13.41 -5.16
C THR A 2 20.78 14.53 -4.12
N ARG A 3 19.64 15.08 -3.68
CA ARG A 3 19.59 16.11 -2.65
C ARG A 3 19.13 15.47 -1.34
N PHE A 4 19.84 15.74 -0.25
CA PHE A 4 19.48 15.32 1.09
C PHE A 4 19.09 16.57 1.88
N GLU A 5 17.82 16.67 2.25
CA GLU A 5 17.29 17.75 3.09
C GLU A 5 16.72 17.13 4.37
N PRO A 6 16.95 17.71 5.55
CA PRO A 6 16.30 17.25 6.77
C PRO A 6 14.81 17.62 6.75
N PHE A 7 13.96 16.71 7.21
CA PHE A 7 12.51 16.92 7.32
C PHE A 7 12.00 16.40 8.66
N THR A 8 10.98 17.08 9.18
CA THR A 8 10.13 16.51 10.24
C THR A 8 9.15 15.50 9.61
N PRO A 9 8.51 14.61 10.40
CA PRO A 9 7.46 13.73 9.87
C PRO A 9 6.36 14.50 9.12
N GLN A 10 5.87 15.59 9.70
CA GLN A 10 4.86 16.46 9.06
C GLN A 10 5.41 17.14 7.81
N GLY A 11 6.68 17.55 7.81
CA GLY A 11 7.34 18.14 6.64
C GLY A 11 7.46 17.15 5.49
N LEU A 12 7.73 15.87 5.80
CA LEU A 12 7.75 14.80 4.81
C LEU A 12 6.35 14.55 4.24
N ALA A 13 5.32 14.45 5.08
CA ALA A 13 3.94 14.30 4.63
C ALA A 13 3.52 15.44 3.69
N GLN A 14 3.80 16.69 4.08
CA GLN A 14 3.49 17.87 3.28
C GLN A 14 4.20 17.86 1.93
N LEU A 15 5.49 17.53 1.91
CA LEU A 15 6.26 17.36 0.68
C LEU A 15 5.64 16.29 -0.23
N CYS A 16 5.26 15.14 0.32
CA CYS A 16 4.60 14.07 -0.43
C CYS A 16 3.25 14.53 -1.00
N ILE A 17 2.42 15.23 -0.22
CA ILE A 17 1.13 15.78 -0.67
C ILE A 17 1.34 16.73 -1.86
N ASP A 18 2.30 17.65 -1.75
CA ASP A 18 2.60 18.62 -2.82
C ASP A 18 3.05 17.89 -4.09
N ARG A 19 4.00 16.96 -3.97
CA ARG A 19 4.49 16.17 -5.10
C ARG A 19 3.39 15.33 -5.75
N CYS A 20 2.53 14.69 -4.96
CA CYS A 20 1.42 13.89 -5.48
C CYS A 20 0.36 14.75 -6.17
N ALA A 21 0.09 15.95 -5.65
CA ALA A 21 -0.85 16.88 -6.27
C ALA A 21 -0.35 17.36 -7.65
N ASP A 22 0.96 17.51 -7.82
CA ASP A 22 1.56 17.93 -9.10
C ASP A 22 1.64 16.81 -10.14
N LEU A 23 1.44 15.54 -9.75
CA LEU A 23 1.47 14.43 -10.70
C LEU A 23 0.26 14.48 -11.66
N PRO A 24 0.50 14.34 -12.98
CA PRO A 24 -0.58 14.26 -13.96
C PRO A 24 -1.27 12.89 -13.89
N GLY A 25 -2.59 12.88 -14.05
CA GLY A 25 -3.37 11.64 -14.14
C GLY A 25 -3.48 10.88 -12.81
N ILE A 26 -3.62 9.55 -12.91
CA ILE A 26 -3.71 8.65 -11.76
C ILE A 26 -2.29 8.23 -11.37
N ALA A 27 -1.90 8.53 -10.14
CA ALA A 27 -0.63 8.12 -9.57
C ALA A 27 -0.82 6.94 -8.60
N VAL A 28 0.10 5.98 -8.65
CA VAL A 28 0.26 4.95 -7.62
C VAL A 28 1.57 5.23 -6.91
N VAL A 29 1.51 5.41 -5.59
CA VAL A 29 2.64 5.79 -4.76
C VAL A 29 2.89 4.68 -3.74
N GLY A 30 4.09 4.10 -3.77
CA GLY A 30 4.51 3.14 -2.76
C GLY A 30 5.02 3.85 -1.50
N VAL A 31 4.51 3.45 -0.34
CA VAL A 31 5.02 3.86 0.98
C VAL A 31 5.56 2.59 1.64
N ASP A 32 6.88 2.53 1.80
CA ASP A 32 7.56 1.38 2.38
C ASP A 32 8.28 1.78 3.68
N GLY A 33 8.27 0.87 4.64
CA GLY A 33 8.83 1.07 5.95
C GLY A 33 8.63 -0.15 6.85
N ALA A 34 9.54 -0.32 7.80
CA ALA A 34 9.36 -1.34 8.83
C ALA A 34 8.07 -1.07 9.63
N PRO A 35 7.37 -2.09 10.14
CA PRO A 35 6.15 -1.89 10.93
C PRO A 35 6.32 -0.93 12.12
N ALA A 36 7.51 -0.92 12.74
CA ALA A 36 7.85 -0.01 13.83
C ALA A 36 7.89 1.48 13.43
N ALA A 37 7.97 1.78 12.14
CA ALA A 37 7.92 3.14 11.60
C ALA A 37 6.49 3.58 11.23
N THR A 38 5.48 2.70 11.40
CA THR A 38 4.06 2.99 11.16
C THR A 38 3.81 3.69 9.81
N PRO A 39 4.27 3.13 8.67
CA PRO A 39 4.14 3.76 7.35
C PRO A 39 2.69 4.07 6.97
N GLU A 40 1.72 3.33 7.52
CA GLU A 40 0.28 3.55 7.35
C GLU A 40 -0.20 4.93 7.82
N ILE A 41 0.47 5.53 8.83
CA ILE A 41 0.14 6.87 9.32
C ILE A 41 0.50 7.90 8.25
N LEU A 42 1.73 7.84 7.72
CA LEU A 42 2.19 8.72 6.64
C LEU A 42 1.31 8.58 5.39
N ALA A 43 0.97 7.35 5.00
CA ALA A 43 0.08 7.10 3.86
C ALA A 43 -1.31 7.73 4.06
N SER A 44 -1.87 7.62 5.27
CA SER A 44 -3.17 8.21 5.61
C SER A 44 -3.12 9.74 5.60
N GLU A 45 -2.08 10.35 6.18
CA GLU A 45 -1.87 11.80 6.16
C GLU A 45 -1.78 12.35 4.72
N ILE A 46 -1.07 11.64 3.83
CA ILE A 46 -0.99 12.02 2.41
C ILE A 46 -2.37 11.97 1.74
N VAL A 47 -3.13 10.90 1.98
CA VAL A 47 -4.48 10.73 1.42
C VAL A 47 -5.43 11.80 1.91
N ASP A 48 -5.43 12.09 3.21
CA ASP A 48 -6.29 13.12 3.81
C ASP A 48 -5.92 14.52 3.28
N GLY A 49 -4.62 14.81 3.17
CA GLY A 49 -4.13 16.06 2.59
C GLY A 49 -4.53 16.24 1.12
N LEU A 50 -4.48 15.18 0.31
CA LEU A 50 -4.93 15.21 -1.08
C LEU A 50 -6.45 15.40 -1.18
N ARG A 51 -7.22 14.69 -0.34
CA ARG A 51 -8.69 14.83 -0.28
C ARG A 51 -9.12 16.24 0.12
N ALA A 52 -8.44 16.85 1.09
CA ALA A 52 -8.68 18.24 1.49
C ALA A 52 -8.46 19.24 0.33
N ARG A 53 -7.62 18.90 -0.65
CA ARG A 53 -7.39 19.67 -1.88
C ARG A 53 -8.32 19.29 -3.04
N GLY A 54 -9.35 18.48 -2.78
CA GLY A 54 -10.30 18.03 -3.81
C GLY A 54 -9.77 16.93 -4.73
N ARG A 55 -8.68 16.24 -4.38
CA ARG A 55 -8.13 15.12 -5.15
C ARG A 55 -8.59 13.80 -4.53
N ALA A 56 -9.20 12.94 -5.34
CA ALA A 56 -9.55 11.58 -4.91
C ALA A 56 -8.27 10.76 -4.66
N ALA A 57 -8.16 10.19 -3.46
CA ALA A 57 -7.04 9.37 -3.03
C ALA A 57 -7.52 8.30 -2.04
N ALA A 58 -6.79 7.19 -1.95
CA ALA A 58 -7.05 6.08 -1.04
C ALA A 58 -5.75 5.33 -0.70
N VAL A 59 -5.72 4.65 0.44
CA VAL A 59 -4.65 3.74 0.84
C VAL A 59 -5.04 2.31 0.47
N VAL A 60 -4.08 1.53 -0.03
CA VAL A 60 -4.18 0.09 -0.20
C VAL A 60 -3.08 -0.56 0.64
N HIS A 61 -3.44 -1.47 1.53
CA HIS A 61 -2.45 -2.14 2.38
C HIS A 61 -2.01 -3.45 1.73
N THR A 62 -0.70 -3.70 1.69
CA THR A 62 -0.14 -4.98 1.23
C THR A 62 -0.68 -6.17 2.05
N SER A 63 -1.02 -5.95 3.33
CA SER A 63 -1.64 -6.95 4.20
C SER A 63 -3.04 -7.39 3.76
N ASP A 64 -3.73 -6.62 2.92
CA ASP A 64 -5.01 -7.01 2.32
C ASP A 64 -4.84 -8.02 1.17
N TYR A 65 -3.59 -8.30 0.78
CA TYR A 65 -3.18 -9.19 -0.30
C TYR A 65 -2.29 -10.34 0.20
N LEU A 66 -2.53 -10.79 1.43
CA LEU A 66 -1.88 -11.98 1.95
C LEU A 66 -2.28 -13.22 1.16
N ARG A 67 -1.34 -14.14 0.95
CA ARG A 67 -1.64 -15.49 0.45
C ARG A 67 -2.34 -16.33 1.54
N PRO A 68 -2.96 -17.47 1.21
CA PRO A 68 -3.47 -18.41 2.21
C PRO A 68 -2.40 -18.86 3.22
N ALA A 69 -2.79 -19.15 4.47
CA ALA A 69 -1.83 -19.57 5.50
C ALA A 69 -1.02 -20.80 5.10
N SER A 70 -1.60 -21.72 4.33
CA SER A 70 -0.92 -22.91 3.81
C SER A 70 0.30 -22.58 2.94
N LEU A 71 0.28 -21.46 2.21
CA LEU A 71 1.42 -21.00 1.41
C LEU A 71 2.37 -20.14 2.24
N ARG A 72 1.85 -19.21 3.05
CA ARG A 72 2.69 -18.29 3.85
C ARG A 72 3.55 -19.03 4.87
N LEU A 73 2.97 -20.06 5.49
CA LEU A 73 3.56 -20.73 6.65
C LEU A 73 4.20 -22.07 6.28
N GLU A 74 4.30 -22.40 4.98
CA GLU A 74 4.87 -23.66 4.48
C GLU A 74 6.29 -23.90 5.01
N TYR A 75 7.12 -22.84 5.03
CA TYR A 75 8.50 -22.90 5.51
C TYR A 75 8.66 -22.55 7.00
N GLY A 76 7.54 -22.46 7.74
CA GLY A 76 7.51 -22.08 9.15
C GLY A 76 7.18 -20.61 9.39
N ARG A 77 6.71 -20.31 10.61
CA ARG A 77 6.17 -18.99 10.99
C ARG A 77 7.23 -17.88 11.11
N SER A 78 8.49 -18.26 11.19
CA SER A 78 9.62 -17.35 11.44
C SER A 78 10.66 -17.37 10.32
N ASP A 79 10.31 -17.95 9.17
CA ASP A 79 11.20 -17.97 8.02
C ASP A 79 11.24 -16.58 7.35
N PRO A 80 12.39 -15.89 7.36
CA PRO A 80 12.48 -14.51 6.89
C PRO A 80 12.37 -14.41 5.35
N GLU A 81 12.79 -15.44 4.63
CA GLU A 81 12.73 -15.43 3.15
C GLU A 81 11.29 -15.62 2.68
N SER A 82 10.54 -16.53 3.30
CA SER A 82 9.11 -16.70 3.08
C SER A 82 8.35 -15.41 3.38
N TYR A 83 8.65 -14.73 4.48
CA TYR A 83 8.03 -13.45 4.80
C TYR A 83 8.23 -12.40 3.69
N ARG A 84 9.43 -12.36 3.10
CA ARG A 84 9.78 -11.39 2.04
C ARG A 84 9.13 -11.73 0.70
N GLU A 85 9.17 -13.00 0.29
CA GLU A 85 8.85 -13.41 -1.08
C GLU A 85 7.49 -14.09 -1.24
N ASN A 86 7.00 -14.77 -0.19
CA ASN A 86 5.87 -15.69 -0.29
C ASN A 86 4.63 -15.27 0.51
N TRP A 87 4.73 -14.30 1.40
CA TRP A 87 3.59 -13.93 2.23
C TRP A 87 2.52 -13.15 1.48
N PHE A 88 2.92 -12.33 0.51
CA PHE A 88 2.06 -11.40 -0.18
C PHE A 88 1.90 -11.78 -1.66
N ASP A 89 0.71 -11.57 -2.21
CA ASP A 89 0.46 -11.75 -3.63
C ASP A 89 0.74 -10.46 -4.40
N PHE A 90 2.03 -10.17 -4.62
CA PHE A 90 2.46 -8.99 -5.40
C PHE A 90 1.94 -9.01 -6.85
N ALA A 91 1.74 -10.20 -7.42
CA ALA A 91 1.15 -10.33 -8.75
C ALA A 91 -0.32 -9.89 -8.76
N ALA A 92 -1.08 -10.22 -7.70
CA ALA A 92 -2.43 -9.69 -7.52
C ALA A 92 -2.44 -8.18 -7.28
N ILE A 93 -1.50 -7.61 -6.52
CA ILE A 93 -1.38 -6.14 -6.38
C ILE A 93 -1.14 -5.47 -7.75
N GLY A 94 -0.23 -6.02 -8.56
CA GLY A 94 0.01 -5.54 -9.92
C GLY A 94 -1.27 -5.50 -10.74
N ARG A 95 -1.98 -6.63 -10.82
CA ARG A 95 -3.19 -6.77 -11.64
C ARG A 95 -4.40 -5.99 -11.11
N GLU A 96 -4.72 -6.16 -9.83
CA GLU A 96 -5.98 -5.74 -9.21
C GLU A 96 -5.94 -4.33 -8.64
N VAL A 97 -4.73 -3.73 -8.54
CA VAL A 97 -4.55 -2.36 -8.06
C VAL A 97 -3.88 -1.51 -9.12
N ILE A 98 -2.63 -1.82 -9.47
CA ILE A 98 -1.80 -0.93 -10.29
C ILE A 98 -2.36 -0.86 -11.71
N ASP A 99 -2.55 -1.99 -12.36
CA ASP A 99 -3.08 -2.04 -13.73
C ASP A 99 -4.57 -1.68 -13.76
N ALA A 100 -5.34 -2.12 -12.77
CA ALA A 100 -6.77 -1.88 -12.67
C ALA A 100 -7.10 -0.39 -12.49
N VAL A 101 -6.38 0.35 -11.64
CA VAL A 101 -6.68 1.77 -11.41
C VAL A 101 -6.35 2.60 -12.65
N GLN A 102 -5.29 2.26 -13.37
CA GLN A 102 -4.90 2.92 -14.62
C GLN A 102 -5.91 2.65 -15.74
N THR A 103 -6.40 1.42 -15.84
CA THR A 103 -7.25 0.98 -16.97
C THR A 103 -8.74 1.23 -16.72
N HIS A 104 -9.21 0.94 -15.51
CA HIS A 104 -10.63 0.88 -15.15
C HIS A 104 -11.05 1.94 -14.13
N ARG A 105 -10.10 2.74 -13.62
CA ARG A 105 -10.33 3.74 -12.55
C ARG A 105 -10.99 3.16 -11.30
N ARG A 106 -10.72 1.89 -11.02
CA ARG A 106 -11.14 1.16 -9.81
C ARG A 106 -10.07 0.16 -9.45
N TRP A 107 -10.06 -0.29 -8.20
CA TRP A 107 -9.17 -1.36 -7.72
C TRP A 107 -9.98 -2.31 -6.83
N LEU A 108 -9.44 -3.50 -6.58
CA LEU A 108 -9.95 -4.39 -5.55
C LEU A 108 -9.49 -3.88 -4.18
N PRO A 109 -10.37 -3.55 -3.20
CA PRO A 109 -9.89 -3.03 -1.92
C PRO A 109 -9.12 -4.05 -1.09
N ARG A 110 -9.54 -5.31 -1.13
CA ARG A 110 -8.94 -6.40 -0.37
C ARG A 110 -9.15 -7.74 -1.08
N LEU A 111 -8.11 -8.57 -1.09
CA LEU A 111 -8.14 -9.91 -1.67
C LEU A 111 -8.41 -10.98 -0.61
N TRP A 112 -7.83 -10.84 0.58
CA TRP A 112 -7.81 -11.89 1.60
C TRP A 112 -8.30 -11.41 2.96
N ASP A 113 -9.05 -12.28 3.66
CA ASP A 113 -9.37 -12.13 5.08
C ASP A 113 -8.34 -12.94 5.90
N PRO A 114 -7.38 -12.29 6.57
CA PRO A 114 -6.35 -13.00 7.33
C PRO A 114 -6.87 -13.64 8.62
N VAL A 115 -8.01 -13.19 9.15
CA VAL A 115 -8.60 -13.73 10.39
C VAL A 115 -9.33 -15.03 10.09
N ARG A 116 -10.09 -15.06 9.00
CA ARG A 116 -10.88 -16.23 8.58
C ARG A 116 -10.14 -17.15 7.60
N ASP A 117 -8.97 -16.73 7.14
CA ASP A 117 -8.11 -17.39 6.14
C ASP A 117 -8.89 -17.83 4.90
N ARG A 118 -9.61 -16.89 4.28
CA ARG A 118 -10.37 -17.09 3.05
C ARG A 118 -10.38 -15.84 2.19
N SER A 119 -10.82 -15.97 0.93
CA SER A 119 -11.07 -14.82 0.07
C SER A 119 -12.03 -13.84 0.72
N PHE A 120 -11.68 -12.55 0.67
CA PHE A 120 -12.51 -11.51 1.25
C PHE A 120 -13.81 -11.34 0.47
N ARG A 121 -14.91 -11.04 1.19
CA ARG A 121 -16.23 -10.74 0.62
C ARG A 121 -16.87 -9.67 1.49
N ASP A 122 -17.49 -8.68 0.85
CA ASP A 122 -18.37 -7.73 1.54
C ASP A 122 -19.61 -8.50 2.03
N GLU A 123 -20.02 -8.25 3.28
CA GLU A 123 -21.23 -8.80 3.89
C GLU A 123 -22.44 -7.88 3.66
#